data_AF-A0A531MMQ1-F1
#
_entry.id   AF-A0A531MMQ1-F1
#
_cell.length_a   1.000
_cell.length_b   1.000
_cell.length_c   1.000
_cell.angle_alpha   90.00
_cell.angle_beta   90.00
_cell.angle_gamma   90.00
#
_symmetry.space_group_name_H-M   'P 1'
#
loop_
_entity.id
_entity.type
_entity.pdbx_description
1 polymer ?
#
loop_
_entity_poly.entity_id
_entity_poly.type
_entity_poly.pdbx_seq_one_letter_code
_entity_poly.pdbx_strand_id
1 'polypeptide(L)' 'MRHPDTLILVSHPLCPYVQRAAISLAEKGVPFERVDIDLADKPD' A
#
# COMPACT_ATOMS: atom_id res chain seq x y z
N MET A 1 -8.81 10.41 -15.52
CA MET A 1 -9.87 10.32 -14.51
C MET A 1 -9.39 9.37 -13.42
N ARG A 2 -9.21 9.84 -12.18
CA ARG A 2 -8.98 8.95 -11.04
C ARG A 2 -10.29 8.19 -10.78
N HIS A 3 -10.27 6.86 -10.83
CA HIS A 3 -11.39 6.09 -10.33
C HIS A 3 -11.42 6.24 -8.80
N PRO A 4 -12.55 6.57 -8.18
CA PRO A 4 -12.68 6.63 -6.71
C PRO A 4 -12.47 5.27 -6.04
N ASP A 5 -12.43 4.18 -6.82
CA ASP A 5 -12.45 2.80 -6.33
C ASP A 5 -11.09 2.10 -6.33
N THR A 6 -10.01 2.76 -6.78
CA THR A 6 -8.67 2.15 -6.76
C THR A 6 -8.07 2.22 -5.36
N LEU A 7 -7.85 1.06 -4.75
CA LEU A 7 -7.21 0.95 -3.44
C LEU A 7 -5.75 1.41 -3.52
N ILE A 8 -5.34 2.21 -2.54
CA ILE A 8 -3.93 2.63 -2.38
C ILE A 8 -3.37 1.90 -1.15
N LEU A 9 -2.39 1.05 -1.37
CA LEU A 9 -1.59 0.42 -0.32
C LEU A 9 -0.42 1.33 0.05
N VAL A 10 -0.60 2.11 1.12
CA VAL A 10 0.49 2.86 1.74
C VAL A 10 1.49 1.88 2.36
N SER A 11 2.78 2.08 2.10
CA SER A 11 3.79 1.06 2.35
C SER A 11 5.13 1.61 2.85
N HIS A 12 5.95 0.69 3.35
CA HIS A 12 7.34 0.93 3.70
C HIS A 12 8.14 -0.35 3.39
N PRO A 13 9.31 -0.28 2.74
CA PRO A 13 9.97 -1.45 2.16
C PRO A 13 10.23 -2.61 3.14
N LEU A 14 10.55 -2.31 4.39
CA LEU A 14 10.91 -3.30 5.41
C LEU A 14 9.76 -3.65 6.36
N CYS A 15 8.54 -3.13 6.14
CA CYS A 15 7.43 -3.34 7.07
C CYS A 15 6.76 -4.71 6.85
N PRO A 16 6.88 -5.67 7.80
CA PRO A 16 6.29 -7.00 7.64
C PRO A 16 4.76 -6.97 7.65
N TYR A 17 4.15 -5.92 8.21
CA TYR A 17 2.69 -5.78 8.24
C TYR A 17 2.12 -5.42 6.86
N VAL A 18 2.73 -4.46 6.16
CA VAL A 18 2.26 -4.09 4.82
C VAL A 18 2.56 -5.18 3.80
N GLN A 19 3.63 -5.96 4.00
CA GLN A 19 3.89 -7.15 3.17
C GLN A 19 2.72 -8.16 3.22
N ARG A 20 2.14 -8.41 4.41
CA ARG A 20 0.96 -9.30 4.54
C ARG A 20 -0.25 -8.77 3.78
N ALA A 21 -0.48 -7.45 3.81
CA ALA A 21 -1.57 -6.82 3.06
C ALA A 21 -1.35 -6.92 1.54
N ALA A 22 -0.12 -6.65 1.07
CA ALA A 22 0.24 -6.79 -0.34
C ALA A 22 0.02 -8.23 -0.85
N ILE A 23 0.47 -9.23 -0.09
CA ILE A 23 0.25 -10.65 -0.41
C ILE A 23 -1.26 -10.94 -0.48
N SER A 24 -2.01 -10.52 0.53
CA SER A 24 -3.47 -10.78 0.58
C SER A 24 -4.23 -10.18 -0.61
N LEU A 25 -3.84 -8.98 -1.05
CA LEU A 25 -4.46 -8.31 -2.20
C LEU A 25 -4.08 -9.00 -3.52
N ALA A 26 -2.81 -9.37 -3.67
CA ALA A 26 -2.30 -10.08 -4.84
C ALA A 26 -2.97 -11.46 -5.00
N GLU A 27 -3.02 -12.27 -3.95
CA GLU A 27 -3.63 -13.61 -3.97
C GLU A 27 -5.14 -13.57 -4.23
N LYS A 28 -5.81 -12.46 -3.89
CA LYS A 28 -7.24 -12.25 -4.15
C LYS A 28 -7.53 -11.59 -5.50
N GLY A 29 -6.50 -11.24 -6.27
CA GLY A 29 -6.67 -10.55 -7.54
C GLY A 29 -7.30 -9.16 -7.41
N VAL A 30 -7.15 -8.51 -6.26
CA VAL A 30 -7.70 -7.17 -6.03
C VAL A 30 -6.71 -6.14 -6.59
N PRO A 31 -7.09 -5.28 -7.55
CA PRO A 31 -6.21 -4.25 -8.06
C PRO A 31 -5.92 -3.18 -7.01
N PHE A 32 -4.65 -2.81 -6.85
CA PHE A 32 -4.23 -1.72 -5.96
C PHE A 32 -2.98 -1.02 -6.49
N GLU A 33 -2.81 0.24 -6.12
CA GLU A 33 -1.58 0.99 -6.29
C GLU A 33 -0.75 0.91 -5.00
N ARG A 34 0.57 0.80 -5.09
CA ARG A 34 1.47 0.82 -3.94
C ARG A 34 2.21 2.15 -3.88
N VAL A 35 2.17 2.81 -2.72
CA VAL A 35 2.90 4.05 -2.46
C VAL A 35 3.79 3.82 -1.24
N ASP A 36 5.11 3.86 -1.42
CA ASP A 36 6.06 3.80 -0.30
C ASP A 36 6.21 5.19 0.35
N ILE A 37 6.22 5.23 1.68
CA ILE A 37 6.41 6.46 2.47
C ILE A 37 7.72 6.41 3.26
N ASP A 38 8.28 7.59 3.48
CA ASP A 38 9.34 7.77 4.47
C ASP A 38 8.73 7.91 5.87
N LEU A 39 9.09 7.00 6.77
CA LEU A 39 8.62 7.03 8.15
C LEU A 39 9.41 7.99 9.04
N ALA A 40 10.55 8.50 8.57
CA ALA A 40 11.31 9.54 9.25
C ALA A 40 10.74 10.95 8.99
N ASP A 41 10.03 11.15 7.88
CA ASP A 41 9.43 12.42 7.48
C ASP A 41 7.92 12.44 7.76
N LYS A 42 7.55 12.45 9.05
CA LYS A 42 6.16 12.55 9.49
C LYS A 42 5.77 14.01 9.67
N PRO A 43 4.59 14.45 9.19
CA PRO A 43 4.06 15.77 9.52
C PRO A 43 3.74 15.87 11.03
N ASP A 44 3.95 17.06 11.60
CA ASP A 44 3.56 17.41 12.97
C ASP A 44 2.03 17.49 13.17
#